data_AF-A0A804NRF1-F1
#
_entry.id   AF-A0A804NRF1-F1
#
_cell.length_a   1.000
_cell.length_b   1.000
_cell.length_c   1.000
_cell.angle_alpha   90.00
_cell.angle_beta   90.00
_cell.angle_gamma   90.00
#
_symmetry.space_group_name_H-M   'P 1'
#
loop_
_entity.id
_entity.type
_entity.pdbx_description
1 polymer ?
#
loop_
_entity_poly.entity_id
_entity_poly.type
_entity_poly.pdbx_seq_one_letter_code
_entity_poly.pdbx_strand_id
1 'polypeptide(L)'
;MQPISFRGGEERTPDPKPRWNPRPEQIRILEAIFNSGMVNPPREEIPRIRMRLQEYDQVGDANFFYWFQNRKSRSKNKLRTGH
;
A
#
# COMPACT_ATOMS: atom_id res chain seq x y z
N MET A 1 -47.67 -8.89 -3.01
CA MET A 1 -46.43 -9.66 -3.27
C MET A 1 -45.75 -9.07 -4.48
N GLN A 2 -44.66 -8.30 -4.30
CA GLN A 2 -43.41 -8.32 -5.09
C GLN A 2 -42.32 -7.58 -4.26
N PRO A 3 -41.03 -7.97 -4.35
CA PRO A 3 -40.03 -7.70 -3.33
C PRO A 3 -39.30 -6.37 -3.54
N ILE A 4 -38.92 -5.71 -2.45
CA ILE A 4 -37.96 -4.61 -2.47
C ILE A 4 -36.59 -5.18 -2.86
N SER A 5 -36.12 -4.73 -4.02
CA SER A 5 -34.78 -4.96 -4.53
C SER A 5 -33.75 -4.59 -3.48
N PHE A 6 -33.00 -5.61 -3.09
CA PHE A 6 -31.85 -5.50 -2.22
C PHE A 6 -30.71 -4.71 -2.87
N ARG A 7 -29.95 -4.09 -1.97
CA ARG A 7 -28.48 -4.06 -1.97
C ARG A 7 -27.84 -2.99 -2.85
N GLY A 8 -27.21 -2.08 -2.13
CA GLY A 8 -26.19 -1.19 -2.66
C GLY A 8 -26.09 -0.01 -1.74
N GLY A 9 -25.59 -0.22 -0.52
CA GLY A 9 -24.97 0.88 0.17
C GLY A 9 -23.88 1.36 -0.77
N GLU A 10 -24.13 2.47 -1.46
CA GLU A 10 -23.08 3.26 -2.08
C GLU A 10 -22.24 3.77 -0.91
N GLU A 11 -21.39 2.85 -0.46
CA GLU A 11 -20.22 3.06 0.37
C GLU A 11 -19.55 4.29 -0.22
N ARG A 12 -19.78 5.42 0.48
CA ARG A 12 -19.03 6.67 0.40
C ARG A 12 -17.81 6.43 -0.46
N THR A 13 -17.90 6.79 -1.74
CA THR A 13 -16.76 6.75 -2.64
C THR A 13 -15.63 7.38 -1.85
N PRO A 14 -14.65 6.61 -1.33
CA PRO A 14 -13.57 7.25 -0.64
C PRO A 14 -12.94 8.06 -1.76
N ASP A 15 -13.04 9.40 -1.67
CA ASP A 15 -12.40 10.35 -2.58
C ASP A 15 -11.13 9.67 -3.05
N PRO A 16 -11.05 9.29 -4.35
CA PRO A 16 -10.09 8.29 -4.79
C PRO A 16 -8.72 8.90 -4.56
N LYS A 17 -8.19 8.62 -3.37
CA LYS A 17 -7.01 9.25 -2.82
C LYS A 17 -5.98 9.21 -3.92
N PRO A 18 -5.40 10.37 -4.33
CA PRO A 18 -4.65 10.50 -5.56
C PRO A 18 -3.78 9.27 -5.73
N ARG A 19 -4.06 8.50 -6.80
CA ARG A 19 -3.43 7.20 -7.01
C ARG A 19 -1.94 7.43 -6.98
N TRP A 20 -1.30 6.99 -5.92
CA TRP A 20 0.14 7.13 -5.82
C TRP A 20 0.75 6.30 -6.94
N ASN A 21 1.45 6.98 -7.84
CA ASN A 21 2.17 6.38 -8.95
C ASN A 21 3.67 6.35 -8.60
N PRO A 22 4.11 5.38 -7.77
CA PRO A 22 5.50 5.33 -7.34
C PRO A 22 6.44 5.13 -8.52
N ARG A 23 7.59 5.79 -8.46
CA ARG A 23 8.69 5.50 -9.39
C ARG A 23 9.16 4.06 -9.21
N PRO A 24 9.63 3.41 -10.29
CA PRO A 24 10.19 2.05 -10.19
C PRO A 24 11.33 1.99 -9.16
N GLU A 25 12.13 3.05 -9.03
CA GLU A 25 13.20 3.12 -8.04
C GLU A 25 12.68 3.21 -6.60
N GLN A 26 11.58 3.96 -6.38
CA GLN A 26 10.89 3.99 -5.09
C GLN A 26 10.38 2.60 -4.70
N ILE A 27 9.81 1.86 -5.66
CA ILE A 27 9.37 0.47 -5.45
C ILE A 27 10.55 -0.42 -5.09
N ARG A 28 11.69 -0.32 -5.79
CA ARG A 28 12.88 -1.13 -5.50
C ARG A 28 13.39 -0.92 -4.09
N ILE A 29 13.44 0.32 -3.61
CA ILE A 29 13.85 0.64 -2.23
C ILE A 29 12.90 -0.03 -1.23
N LEU A 30 11.59 0.13 -1.44
CA LEU A 30 10.56 -0.47 -0.58
C LEU A 30 10.62 -2.00 -0.58
N GLU A 31 10.81 -2.61 -1.75
CA GLU A 31 11.00 -4.06 -1.88
C GLU A 31 12.29 -4.52 -1.19
N ALA A 32 13.40 -3.81 -1.33
CA ALA A 32 14.65 -4.14 -0.66
C ALA A 32 14.48 -4.15 0.88
N ILE A 33 13.79 -3.16 1.43
CA ILE A 33 13.49 -3.07 2.87
C ILE A 33 12.57 -4.23 3.31
N PHE A 34 11.52 -4.49 2.54
CA PHE A 34 10.59 -5.58 2.82
C PHE A 34 11.30 -6.95 2.75
N ASN A 35 12.15 -7.17 1.75
CA ASN A 35 12.94 -8.40 1.59
C ASN A 35 14.00 -8.57 2.69
N SER A 36 14.48 -7.47 3.29
CA SER A 36 15.34 -7.50 4.47
C SER A 36 14.63 -8.01 5.74
N GLY A 37 13.30 -8.21 5.69
CA GLY A 37 12.47 -8.63 6.83
C GLY A 37 11.80 -7.47 7.56
N MET A 38 12.08 -6.22 7.17
CA MET A 38 11.47 -5.02 7.75
C MET A 38 10.10 -4.77 7.11
N VAL A 39 9.12 -5.62 7.42
CA VAL A 39 7.73 -5.49 6.94
C VAL A 39 6.93 -4.40 7.68
N ASN A 40 7.39 -4.01 8.87
CA ASN A 40 6.80 -2.93 9.66
C ASN A 40 7.93 -1.99 10.13
N PRO A 41 8.37 -1.06 9.26
CA PRO A 41 9.44 -0.12 9.60
C PRO A 41 9.08 0.71 10.84
N PRO A 42 9.95 0.75 11.87
CA PRO A 42 9.73 1.58 13.06
C PRO A 42 9.81 3.07 12.72
N ARG A 43 9.25 3.93 13.59
CA ARG A 43 9.18 5.38 13.37
C ARG A 43 10.53 6.05 13.12
N GLU A 44 11.61 5.49 13.66
CA GLU A 44 12.99 5.94 13.44
C GLU A 44 13.49 5.69 12.00
N GLU A 45 13.03 4.62 11.35
CA GLU A 45 13.43 4.26 9.99
C GLU A 45 12.59 4.97 8.93
N ILE A 46 11.35 5.37 9.26
CA ILE A 46 10.46 6.14 8.35
C ILE A 46 11.17 7.34 7.71
N PRO A 47 11.78 8.29 8.46
CA PRO A 47 12.45 9.44 7.86
C PRO A 47 13.62 9.03 6.96
N ARG A 48 14.36 7.96 7.31
CA ARG A 48 15.47 7.44 6.52
C ARG A 48 15.00 6.88 5.18
N ILE A 49 13.91 6.13 5.18
CA ILE A 49 13.33 5.57 3.96
C ILE A 49 12.69 6.67 3.14
N ARG A 50 11.94 7.58 3.78
CA ARG A 50 11.34 8.75 3.14
C ARG A 50 12.40 9.58 2.42
N MET A 51 13.53 9.87 3.07
CA MET A 51 14.64 10.60 2.46
C MET A 51 15.10 9.93 1.16
N ARG A 52 15.34 8.61 1.17
CA ARG A 52 15.73 7.84 -0.02
C ARG A 52 14.68 7.88 -1.14
N LEU A 53 13.40 7.83 -0.79
CA LEU A 53 12.30 7.90 -1.75
C LEU A 53 12.13 9.30 -2.33
N GLN A 54 12.38 10.33 -1.51
CA GLN A 54 12.34 11.75 -1.87
C GLN A 54 13.46 12.14 -2.84
N GLU A 55 14.54 11.37 -2.94
CA GLU A 55 15.57 11.55 -3.98
C GLU A 55 14.99 11.37 -5.39
N TYR A 56 13.90 10.60 -5.54
CA TYR A 56 13.29 10.28 -6.84
C TYR A 56 11.96 10.97 -7.09
N ASP A 57 11.12 11.16 -6.07
CA ASP A 57 9.85 11.89 -6.17
C ASP A 57 9.27 12.20 -4.78
N GLN A 58 8.30 13.11 -4.68
CA GLN A 58 7.66 13.41 -3.40
C GLN A 58 6.84 12.21 -2.92
N VAL A 59 7.08 11.79 -1.69
CA VAL A 59 6.33 10.70 -1.05
C VAL A 59 5.75 11.18 0.27
N GLY A 60 4.45 10.92 0.48
CA GLY A 60 3.80 11.12 1.77
C GLY A 60 3.95 9.89 2.64
N ASP A 61 4.02 10.06 3.96
CA ASP A 61 4.13 8.96 4.91
C ASP A 61 2.99 7.94 4.73
N ALA A 62 1.79 8.40 4.39
CA ALA A 62 0.65 7.55 4.07
C ALA A 62 0.94 6.55 2.93
N ASN A 63 1.60 6.99 1.85
CA ASN A 63 1.89 6.13 0.70
C ASN A 63 2.82 4.99 1.10
N PHE A 64 3.81 5.30 1.93
CA PHE A 64 4.72 4.34 2.53
C PHE A 64 3.96 3.32 3.40
N PHE A 65 3.13 3.78 4.34
CA PHE A 65 2.33 2.87 5.18
C PHE A 65 1.42 1.96 4.35
N TYR A 66 0.69 2.53 3.39
CA TYR A 66 -0.21 1.76 2.52
C TYR A 66 0.56 0.77 1.64
N TRP A 67 1.75 1.11 1.17
CA TRP A 67 2.57 0.18 0.38
C TRP A 67 2.93 -1.06 1.20
N PHE A 68 3.41 -0.89 2.45
CA PHE A 68 3.74 -2.02 3.33
C PHE A 68 2.50 -2.85 3.67
N GLN A 69 1.37 -2.20 3.96
CA GLN A 69 0.10 -2.91 4.21
C GLN A 69 -0.35 -3.72 2.99
N ASN A 70 -0.33 -3.11 1.80
CA ASN A 70 -0.70 -3.76 0.55
C ASN A 70 0.24 -4.93 0.24
N ARG A 71 1.56 -4.75 0.45
CA ARG A 71 2.55 -5.80 0.23
C ARG A 71 2.32 -7.00 1.14
N LYS A 72 2.08 -6.76 2.44
CA LYS A 72 1.73 -7.82 3.41
C LYS A 72 0.45 -8.57 3.01
N SER A 73 -0.58 -7.85 2.57
CA SER A 73 -1.84 -8.45 2.10
C SER A 73 -1.60 -9.36 0.89
N ARG A 74 -0.80 -8.92 -0.08
CA ARG A 74 -0.42 -9.70 -1.27
C ARG A 74 0.42 -10.94 -0.92
N SER A 75 1.37 -10.82 0.00
CA SER A 75 2.17 -11.97 0.48
C SER A 75 1.29 -13.05 1.13
N LYS A 76 0.24 -12.67 1.86
CA LYS A 76 -0.73 -13.63 2.44
C LYS A 76 -1.62 -14.28 1.38
N ASN A 77 -2.05 -13.52 0.37
CA ASN A 77 -2.99 -14.02 -0.65
C ASN A 77 -2.31 -14.98 -1.65
N LYS A 78 -1.02 -14.81 -1.94
CA LYS A 78 -0.28 -15.75 -2.80
C LYS A 78 -0.28 -17.20 -2.29
N LEU A 79 -0.55 -17.42 -1.00
CA LEU A 79 -0.76 -18.78 -0.43
C LEU A 79 -2.12 -19.40 -0.77
N ARG A 80 -3.06 -18.67 -1.38
CA ARG A 80 -4.45 -19.12 -1.56
C ARG A 80 -4.92 -19.27 -3.01
N THR A 81 -4.24 -18.71 -4.00
CA THR A 81 -4.63 -18.85 -5.43
C THR A 81 -3.84 -19.96 -6.15
N GLY A 82 -3.27 -20.90 -5.39
CA GLY A 82 -2.65 -22.11 -5.91
C GLY A 82 -3.60 -23.32 -5.95
N HIS A 83 -4.88 -23.12 -6.23
CA HIS A 83 -5.83 -24.21 -6.51
C HIS A 83 -6.84 -23.78 -7.56
#